data_AF-A0A517W174-F1
#
_entry.id   AF-A0A517W174-F1
#
_cell.length_a   1.000
_cell.length_b   1.000
_cell.length_c   1.000
_cell.angle_alpha   90.00
_cell.angle_beta   90.00
_cell.angle_gamma   90.00
#
_symmetry.space_group_name_H-M   'P 1'
#
loop_
_entity.id
_entity.type
_entity.pdbx_description
1 polymer ?
#
loop_
_entity_poly.entity_id
_entity_poly.type
_entity_poly.pdbx_seq_one_letter_code
_entity_poly.pdbx_strand_id
1 'polypeptide(L)'
;MVDVSRVTIRDTKSYCGILLDDNNRKPICRLRFNTSQKYLGVFSNKNEERVELDSIDDIFKYADRVKAVISEYEGNSGNGVQE
;
A
#
# COMPACT_ATOMS: atom_id res chain seq x y z
N MET A 1 0.42 8.14 -12.14
CA MET A 1 -0.16 6.78 -12.22
C MET A 1 1.02 5.81 -12.29
N VAL A 2 0.97 4.68 -11.60
CA VAL A 2 2.08 3.72 -11.57
C VAL A 2 1.72 2.50 -12.41
N ASP A 3 2.72 1.92 -13.07
CA ASP A 3 2.54 0.68 -13.82
C ASP A 3 2.21 -0.48 -12.87
N VAL A 4 1.23 -1.31 -13.26
CA VAL A 4 0.75 -2.41 -12.42
C VAL A 4 1.82 -3.48 -12.23
N SER A 5 2.73 -3.68 -13.20
CA SER A 5 3.83 -4.64 -13.07
C SER A 5 4.84 -4.26 -11.97
N ARG A 6 4.84 -2.99 -11.52
CA ARG A 6 5.64 -2.55 -10.38
C ARG A 6 4.99 -2.87 -9.02
N VAL A 7 3.72 -3.25 -9.01
CA VAL A 7 3.01 -3.62 -7.78
C VAL A 7 3.19 -5.11 -7.53
N THR A 8 3.85 -5.47 -6.43
CA THR A 8 4.09 -6.87 -6.06
C THR A 8 3.36 -7.23 -4.78
N ILE A 9 2.94 -8.50 -4.72
CA ILE A 9 2.31 -9.10 -3.55
C ILE A 9 3.36 -9.94 -2.83
N ARG A 10 3.50 -9.71 -1.53
CA ARG A 10 4.40 -10.45 -0.67
C ARG A 10 3.64 -11.05 0.50
N ASP A 11 3.59 -12.37 0.53
CA ASP A 11 3.04 -13.08 1.69
C ASP A 11 3.95 -12.92 2.90
N THR A 12 3.34 -12.69 4.06
CA THR A 12 4.02 -12.74 5.35
C THR A 12 3.13 -13.48 6.33
N LYS A 13 3.72 -14.03 7.39
CA LYS A 13 3.01 -14.81 8.41
C LYS A 13 1.77 -14.10 8.98
N SER A 14 1.80 -12.77 9.10
CA SER A 14 0.78 -11.99 9.79
C SER A 14 -0.08 -11.12 8.86
N TYR A 15 0.30 -10.95 7.59
CA TYR A 15 -0.39 -10.12 6.61
C TYR A 15 0.10 -10.39 5.18
N CYS A 16 -0.71 -10.03 4.19
CA CYS A 16 -0.30 -9.95 2.81
C CYS A 16 0.15 -8.50 2.51
N GLY A 17 1.43 -8.32 2.19
CA GLY A 17 2.03 -7.01 1.91
C GLY A 17 1.91 -6.66 0.44
N ILE A 18 1.44 -5.45 0.14
CA ILE A 18 1.46 -4.89 -1.21
C ILE A 18 2.64 -3.92 -1.27
N LEU A 19 3.59 -4.16 -2.16
CA LEU A 19 4.84 -3.42 -2.27
C LEU A 19 4.94 -2.75 -3.63
N LEU A 20 5.66 -1.63 -3.68
CA LEU A 20 6.10 -1.02 -4.93
C LEU A 20 7.53 -1.46 -5.26
N ASP A 21 7.79 -1.82 -6.51
CA ASP A 21 9.10 -2.25 -7.04
C ASP A 21 9.70 -3.44 -6.29
N ASP A 22 8.88 -4.34 -5.74
CA ASP A 22 9.30 -5.44 -4.85
C ASP A 22 10.15 -4.99 -3.65
N ASN A 23 10.03 -3.73 -3.24
CA ASN A 23 10.91 -3.15 -2.24
C ASN A 23 10.22 -3.06 -0.88
N ASN A 24 10.79 -3.73 0.13
CA ASN A 24 10.28 -3.67 1.51
C ASN A 24 10.34 -2.27 2.15
N ARG A 25 11.07 -1.33 1.56
CA ARG A 25 11.09 0.10 1.96
C ARG A 25 10.01 0.94 1.28
N LYS A 26 9.28 0.37 0.32
CA LYS A 26 8.16 1.01 -0.37
C LYS A 26 6.84 0.22 -0.19
N PRO A 27 6.38 -0.03 1.04
CA PRO A 27 5.09 -0.69 1.25
C PRO A 27 3.92 0.21 0.88
N ILE A 28 3.06 -0.25 -0.03
CA ILE A 28 1.86 0.47 -0.47
C ILE A 28 0.74 0.33 0.57
N CYS A 29 0.43 -0.91 0.95
CA CYS A 29 -0.53 -1.23 2.01
C CYS A 29 -0.32 -2.66 2.53
N ARG A 30 -0.97 -3.02 3.65
CA ARG A 30 -0.92 -4.36 4.24
C ARG A 30 -2.31 -4.91 4.44
N LEU A 31 -2.61 -6.04 3.82
CA LEU A 31 -3.89 -6.72 3.90
C LEU A 31 -3.84 -7.74 5.05
N ARG A 32 -4.64 -7.52 6.10
CA ARG A 32 -4.72 -8.40 7.27
C ARG A 32 -6.05 -9.13 7.26
N PHE A 33 -6.15 -10.11 6.38
CA PHE A 33 -7.38 -10.86 6.14
C PHE A 33 -7.39 -12.25 6.77
N ASN A 34 -6.33 -12.61 7.49
CA ASN A 34 -6.17 -13.93 8.11
C ASN A 34 -7.00 -14.12 9.39
N THR A 35 -7.67 -13.07 9.87
CA THR A 35 -8.53 -13.08 11.06
C THR A 35 -10.01 -12.90 10.70
N SER A 36 -10.91 -13.18 11.64
CA SER A 36 -12.36 -12.95 11.47
C SER A 36 -12.63 -11.49 11.14
N GLN A 37 -12.10 -10.58 11.97
CA GLN A 37 -12.07 -9.15 11.67
C GLN A 37 -11.02 -8.86 10.58
N LYS A 38 -11.42 -8.15 9.53
CA LYS A 38 -10.53 -7.72 8.46
C LYS A 38 -9.92 -6.37 8.79
N TYR A 39 -8.65 -6.20 8.45
CA TYR A 39 -7.97 -4.93 8.61
C TYR A 39 -7.15 -4.57 7.38
N LEU A 40 -7.04 -3.28 7.13
CA LEU A 40 -6.14 -2.70 6.14
C LEU A 40 -5.08 -1.87 6.86
N GLY A 41 -3.82 -2.13 6.58
CA GLY A 41 -2.71 -1.26 6.96
C GLY A 41 -2.51 -0.21 5.87
N VAL A 42 -2.80 1.04 6.17
CA VAL A 42 -2.61 2.19 5.28
C VAL A 42 -1.42 2.98 5.79
N PHE A 43 -0.51 3.37 4.91
CA PHE A 43 0.62 4.21 5.28
C PHE A 43 0.25 5.69 5.14
N SER A 44 0.75 6.52 6.04
CA SER A 44 0.61 7.97 5.96
C SER A 44 1.88 8.58 6.56
N ASN A 45 2.69 9.24 5.73
CA ASN A 45 3.92 9.90 6.16
C ASN A 45 4.84 8.98 6.97
N LYS A 46 5.13 7.78 6.43
CA LYS A 46 5.92 6.69 7.06
C LYS A 46 5.30 6.00 8.28
N ASN A 47 4.16 6.45 8.78
CA ASN A 47 3.44 5.77 9.85
C ASN A 47 2.42 4.80 9.26
N GLU A 48 2.27 3.64 9.88
CA GLU A 48 1.23 2.68 9.50
C GLU A 48 0.02 2.87 10.42
N GLU A 49 -1.14 3.08 9.82
CA GLU A 49 -2.43 3.03 10.51
C GLU A 49 -3.16 1.75 10.13
N ARG A 50 -3.66 1.04 11.15
CA ARG A 50 -4.48 -0.16 10.96
C ARG A 50 -5.95 0.23 11.06
N VAL A 51 -6.64 0.19 9.93
CA VAL A 51 -8.08 0.45 9.85
C VAL A 51 -8.87 -0.85 9.82
N GLU A 52 -10.00 -0.87 10.52
CA GLU A 52 -10.95 -1.96 10.50
C GLU A 52 -11.79 -1.90 9.21
N LEU A 53 -12.01 -3.06 8.61
CA LEU A 53 -12.89 -3.22 7.47
C LEU A 53 -14.09 -4.07 7.91
N ASP A 54 -15.30 -3.58 7.66
CA ASP A 54 -16.52 -4.36 7.86
C ASP A 54 -16.71 -5.33 6.68
N SER A 55 -16.43 -4.85 5.47
CA SER A 55 -16.45 -5.62 4.23
C SER A 55 -15.22 -5.35 3.36
N ILE A 56 -14.93 -6.23 2.39
CA ILE A 56 -13.72 -6.09 1.54
C ILE A 56 -13.80 -4.85 0.65
N ASP A 57 -15.00 -4.42 0.24
CA ASP A 57 -15.21 -3.20 -0.53
C ASP A 57 -14.83 -1.92 0.24
N ASP A 58 -14.77 -1.96 1.58
CA ASP A 58 -14.32 -0.82 2.38
C ASP A 58 -12.91 -0.36 2.01
N ILE A 59 -12.10 -1.22 1.39
CA ILE A 59 -10.76 -0.84 0.87
C ILE A 59 -10.86 0.35 -0.09
N PHE A 60 -11.95 0.47 -0.87
CA PHE A 60 -12.13 1.59 -1.79
C PHE A 60 -12.31 2.93 -1.07
N LYS A 61 -12.82 2.94 0.18
CA LYS A 61 -12.90 4.15 1.02
C LYS A 61 -11.51 4.71 1.35
N TYR A 62 -10.48 3.88 1.28
CA TYR A 62 -9.08 4.25 1.55
C TYR A 62 -8.23 4.36 0.28
N ALA A 63 -8.83 4.27 -0.91
CA ALA A 63 -8.11 4.25 -2.18
C ALA A 63 -7.23 5.50 -2.37
N ASP A 64 -7.72 6.69 -2.01
CA ASP A 64 -6.93 7.93 -2.11
C ASP A 64 -5.70 7.92 -1.21
N ARG A 65 -5.80 7.37 0.00
CA ARG A 65 -4.64 7.24 0.90
C ARG A 65 -3.62 6.25 0.35
N VAL A 66 -4.07 5.13 -0.21
CA VAL A 66 -3.18 4.15 -0.86
C VAL A 66 -2.46 4.78 -2.06
N LYS A 67 -3.16 5.57 -2.89
CA LYS A 67 -2.57 6.30 -4.02
C LYS A 67 -1.59 7.39 -3.57
N ALA A 68 -1.87 8.06 -2.45
CA ALA A 68 -0.98 9.07 -1.89
C ALA A 68 0.38 8.46 -1.51
N VAL A 69 0.38 7.27 -0.90
CA VAL A 69 1.62 6.55 -0.54
C VAL A 69 2.48 6.25 -1.75
N ILE A 70 1.87 5.80 -2.86
CA ILE A 70 2.59 5.56 -4.12
C ILE A 70 3.21 6.87 -4.63
N SER A 71 2.48 7.97 -4.53
CA SER A 71 2.95 9.29 -4.96
C SER A 71 4.14 9.78 -4.13
N GLU A 72 4.19 9.47 -2.83
CA GLU A 72 5.36 9.77 -1.98
C GLU A 72 6.62 9.02 -2.45
N TYR A 73 6.48 7.80 -2.97
CA TYR A 73 7.63 7.03 -3.47
C TYR A 73 8.14 7.49 -4.83
N GLU A 74 7.24 7.89 -5.73
CA GLU A 74 7.60 8.46 -7.03
C GLU A 74 8.27 9.83 -6.85
N GLY A 75 7.77 10.67 -5.95
CA GLY A 75 8.37 11.97 -5.64
C GLY A 75 9.75 11.90 -4.97
N ASN A 76 10.12 10.75 -4.42
CA ASN A 76 11.42 10.50 -3.78
C ASN A 76 12.39 9.68 -4.66
N SER A 77 11.98 9.33 -5.89
CA SER A 77 12.78 8.56 -6.84
C SER A 77 13.27 9.45 -8.01
N GLY A 78 14.18 10.40 -7.74
CA GLY A 78 14.95 11.16 -8.77
C GLY A 78 14.15 12.24 -9.53
N ASN A 79 14.61 13.49 -9.61
CA ASN A 79 15.53 13.93 -10.68
C ASN A 79 15.59 12.95 -11.87
N GLY A 80 14.65 13.13 -12.79
CA GLY A 80 14.56 12.44 -14.07
C GLY A 80 13.54 13.18 -14.92
N VAL A 81 14.04 14.13 -15.70
CA VAL A 81 13.43 14.81 -16.85
C VAL A 81 11.98 14.40 -17.20
N GLN A 82 11.06 15.37 -17.12
CA GLN A 82 9.83 15.39 -17.89
C GLN A 82 9.86 16.67 -18.74
N GLU A 83 9.57 16.48 -20.03
CA GLU A 83 9.68 17.43 -21.14
C GLU A 83 8.92 18.75 -20.94
#